data_AF-J3H967-F1
#
_entry.id   AF-J3H967-F1
#
_cell.length_a   1.000
_cell.length_b   1.000
_cell.length_c   1.000
_cell.angle_alpha   90.00
_cell.angle_beta   90.00
_cell.angle_gamma   90.00
#
_symmetry.space_group_name_H-M   'P 1'
#
loop_
_entity.id
_entity.type
_entity.pdbx_description
1 polymer ?
#
loop_
_entity_poly.entity_id
_entity_poly.type
_entity_poly.pdbx_seq_one_letter_code
_entity_poly.pdbx_strand_id
1 'polypeptide(L)'
;MRKTLIALMFAAALPTVAMAMPEGAGPMDGSMDGSRHGGQMHGMHGKGPYSELDLSREQREQIRKVMGEQMHERKQLVDKYLEKLSPADQKAMKDEMAANHKKAEADVRALLKPDQQKKFDEIQKKQAERRAEWAEFKAWKAQQPQKAQ
;
A
#
# COMPACT_ATOMS: atom_id res chain seq x y z
N MET A 1 -50.77 -19.04 -11.81
CA MET A 1 -50.63 -20.26 -10.99
C MET A 1 -49.31 -20.96 -11.33
N ARG A 2 -48.61 -21.41 -10.27
CA ARG A 2 -47.52 -22.41 -10.21
C ARG A 2 -46.17 -22.07 -10.86
N LYS A 3 -45.29 -21.64 -9.94
CA LYS A 3 -43.83 -21.53 -9.99
C LYS A 3 -43.20 -22.93 -10.07
N THR A 4 -42.10 -23.10 -10.80
CA THR A 4 -41.18 -24.25 -10.63
C THR A 4 -39.75 -23.74 -10.42
N LEU A 5 -39.34 -23.81 -9.16
CA LEU A 5 -37.96 -23.68 -8.70
C LEU A 5 -37.28 -25.04 -8.90
N ILE A 6 -36.14 -25.09 -9.59
CA ILE A 6 -35.23 -26.23 -9.52
C ILE A 6 -33.95 -25.72 -8.86
N ALA A 7 -33.84 -26.04 -7.57
CA ALA A 7 -32.62 -25.95 -6.81
C ALA A 7 -31.77 -27.19 -7.10
N LEU A 8 -30.51 -27.00 -7.48
CA LEU A 8 -29.52 -28.07 -7.57
C LEU A 8 -28.24 -27.58 -6.88
N MET A 9 -28.24 -27.69 -5.56
CA MET A 9 -27.04 -27.59 -4.72
C MET A 9 -26.31 -28.93 -4.81
N PHE A 10 -25.18 -28.97 -5.51
CA PHE A 10 -24.22 -30.06 -5.41
C PHE A 10 -23.12 -29.66 -4.42
N ALA A 11 -23.33 -29.98 -3.15
CA ALA A 11 -22.29 -29.96 -2.14
C ALA A 11 -21.42 -31.21 -2.33
N ALA A 12 -20.32 -31.08 -3.07
CA ALA A 12 -19.26 -32.08 -3.09
C ALA A 12 -18.25 -31.73 -1.99
N ALA A 13 -18.32 -32.47 -0.89
CA ALA A 13 -17.33 -32.46 0.17
C ALA A 13 -16.00 -33.01 -0.37
N LEU A 14 -14.94 -32.21 -0.34
CA LEU A 14 -13.58 -32.69 -0.64
C LEU A 14 -13.03 -33.44 0.58
N PRO A 15 -12.56 -34.69 0.45
CA PRO A 15 -11.91 -35.42 1.54
C PRO A 15 -10.58 -34.75 1.89
N THR A 16 -10.51 -34.25 3.12
CA THR A 16 -9.29 -33.73 3.73
C THR A 16 -8.32 -34.88 3.98
N VAL A 17 -7.30 -35.03 3.13
CA VAL A 17 -6.18 -35.92 3.41
C VAL A 17 -5.34 -35.28 4.52
N ALA A 18 -5.43 -35.84 5.71
CA ALA A 18 -4.53 -35.56 6.82
C ALA A 18 -3.13 -36.12 6.47
N MET A 19 -2.26 -35.26 5.93
CA MET A 19 -0.82 -35.55 5.92
C MET A 19 -0.27 -35.18 7.29
N ALA A 20 -0.04 -36.22 8.09
CA ALA A 20 0.73 -36.14 9.32
C ALA A 20 2.14 -35.61 9.00
N MET A 21 2.48 -34.42 9.51
CA MET A 21 3.87 -33.94 9.58
C MET A 21 4.33 -34.07 11.04
N PRO A 22 5.42 -34.80 11.31
CA PRO A 22 5.86 -35.12 12.66
C PRO A 22 6.37 -33.89 13.42
N GLU A 23 6.00 -33.83 14.70
CA GLU A 23 6.60 -32.96 15.70
C GLU A 23 8.12 -33.15 15.74
N GLY A 24 8.84 -32.09 15.38
CA GLY A 24 10.28 -31.99 15.49
C GLY A 24 10.64 -30.60 15.96
N ALA A 25 10.53 -30.38 17.27
CA ALA A 25 11.06 -29.23 17.96
C ALA A 25 12.59 -29.19 17.79
N GLY A 26 13.06 -28.40 16.84
CA GLY A 26 14.44 -27.90 16.80
C GLY A 26 14.46 -26.45 17.32
N PRO A 27 15.43 -26.06 18.16
CA PRO A 27 15.46 -24.74 18.76
C PRO A 27 15.66 -23.67 17.68
N MET A 28 14.64 -22.82 17.51
CA MET A 28 14.78 -21.50 16.88
C MET A 28 15.66 -20.67 17.80
N ASP A 29 16.98 -20.77 17.61
CA ASP A 29 17.94 -19.82 18.16
C ASP A 29 17.60 -18.44 17.62
N GLY A 30 17.17 -17.59 18.55
CA GLY A 30 16.65 -16.26 18.30
C GLY A 30 17.79 -15.31 17.94
N SER A 31 17.92 -15.04 16.64
CA SER A 31 18.39 -13.75 16.14
C SER A 31 17.37 -13.24 15.13
N MET A 32 16.16 -12.93 15.62
CA MET A 32 15.24 -12.05 14.89
C MET A 32 15.78 -10.61 14.93
N ASP A 33 16.88 -10.37 14.23
CA ASP A 33 17.14 -9.02 13.71
C ASP A 33 16.10 -8.80 12.62
N GLY A 34 15.03 -8.10 13.02
CA GLY A 34 13.89 -7.81 12.18
C GLY A 34 14.31 -7.03 10.95
N SER A 35 14.61 -7.75 9.87
CA SER A 35 14.54 -7.23 8.50
C SER A 35 13.12 -6.71 8.27
N ARG A 36 12.93 -5.41 8.57
CA ARG A 36 11.71 -4.65 8.32
C ARG A 36 11.49 -4.53 6.81
N HIS A 37 11.01 -5.62 6.20
CA HIS A 37 10.43 -5.62 4.86
C HIS A 37 9.05 -4.96 4.94
N GLY A 38 9.04 -3.63 4.85
CA GLY A 38 7.79 -2.85 4.88
C GLY A 38 8.04 -1.35 5.04
N GLY A 39 8.39 -0.68 3.94
CA GLY A 39 8.29 0.78 3.87
C GLY A 39 9.48 1.56 4.43
N GLN A 40 10.68 1.36 3.90
CA GLN A 40 11.75 2.36 3.95
C GLN A 40 11.43 3.55 3.02
N MET A 41 10.23 4.12 3.15
CA MET A 41 9.77 5.32 2.44
C MET A 41 9.07 6.27 3.42
N HIS A 42 9.61 6.39 4.63
CA HIS A 42 9.27 7.50 5.51
C HIS A 42 10.54 8.31 5.76
N GLY A 43 10.71 9.32 4.91
CA GLY A 43 11.69 10.38 5.07
C GLY A 43 13.09 10.04 4.55
N MET A 44 13.57 10.87 3.63
CA MET A 44 15.00 11.17 3.44
C MET A 44 15.69 11.74 4.72
N HIS A 45 15.12 11.50 5.90
CA HIS A 45 15.44 12.11 7.18
C HIS A 45 15.58 11.10 8.32
N GLY A 46 15.62 9.79 8.06
CA GLY A 46 15.73 8.79 9.13
C GLY A 46 16.63 7.60 8.78
N LYS A 47 17.83 7.58 9.37
CA LYS A 47 18.71 6.40 9.55
C LYS A 47 18.80 5.45 8.36
N GLY A 48 19.27 5.95 7.22
CA GLY A 48 19.83 5.10 6.18
C GLY A 48 21.32 4.87 6.43
N PRO A 49 21.96 3.84 5.85
CA PRO A 49 23.40 3.58 6.00
C PRO A 49 24.26 4.82 5.66
N TYR A 50 23.81 5.65 4.72
CA TYR A 50 24.50 6.89 4.35
C TYR A 50 24.45 7.99 5.41
N SER A 51 23.53 7.93 6.37
CA SER A 51 23.44 8.92 7.46
C SER A 51 24.45 8.70 8.59
N GLU A 52 25.13 7.54 8.59
CA GLU A 52 26.22 7.20 9.52
C GLU A 52 27.59 7.62 9.00
N LEU A 53 27.66 8.00 7.72
CA LEU A 53 28.86 8.51 7.08
C LEU A 53 29.00 10.01 7.35
N ASP A 54 30.22 10.47 7.63
CA ASP A 54 30.53 11.90 7.73
C ASP A 54 30.58 12.53 6.33
N LEU A 55 29.39 12.76 5.77
CA LEU A 55 29.23 13.30 4.42
C LEU A 55 29.27 14.82 4.42
N SER A 56 30.02 15.39 3.48
CA SER A 56 29.95 16.81 3.14
C SER A 56 28.56 17.18 2.60
N ARG A 57 28.25 18.48 2.61
CA ARG A 57 26.96 18.96 2.08
C ARG A 57 26.75 18.58 0.61
N GLU A 58 27.79 18.70 -0.21
CA GLU A 58 27.73 18.37 -1.64
C GLU A 58 27.49 16.87 -1.86
N GLN A 59 28.17 16.02 -1.09
CA GLN A 59 27.95 14.57 -1.15
C GLN A 59 26.52 14.19 -0.76
N ARG A 60 25.95 14.83 0.27
CA ARG A 60 24.54 14.60 0.66
C ARG A 60 23.56 14.99 -0.45
N GLU A 61 23.80 16.11 -1.13
CA GLU A 61 22.95 16.55 -2.24
C GLU A 61 23.05 15.58 -3.43
N GLN A 62 24.25 15.13 -3.80
CA GLN A 62 24.46 14.14 -4.86
C GLN A 62 23.80 12.80 -4.52
N ILE A 63 23.98 12.30 -3.29
CA ILE A 63 23.34 11.05 -2.84
C ILE A 63 21.81 11.19 -2.86
N ARG A 64 21.26 12.32 -2.40
CA ARG A 64 19.81 12.56 -2.48
C ARG A 64 19.32 12.51 -3.92
N LYS A 65 20.06 13.08 -4.87
CA LYS A 65 19.73 13.03 -6.30
C LYS A 65 19.70 11.60 -6.82
N VAL A 66 20.78 10.83 -6.61
CA VAL A 66 20.90 9.42 -7.05
C VAL A 66 19.76 8.58 -6.49
N MET A 67 19.47 8.71 -5.19
CA MET A 67 18.38 7.96 -4.55
C MET A 67 17.01 8.40 -5.07
N GLY A 68 16.82 9.69 -5.37
CA GLY A 68 15.60 10.20 -6.01
C GLY A 68 15.38 9.62 -7.41
N GLU A 69 16.44 9.57 -8.22
CA GLU A 69 16.43 8.98 -9.56
C GLU A 69 16.13 7.48 -9.51
N GLN A 70 16.81 6.72 -8.64
CA GLN A 70 16.55 5.30 -8.44
C GLN A 70 15.09 5.02 -8.07
N MET A 71 14.49 5.88 -7.25
CA MET A 71 13.09 5.75 -6.83
C MET A 71 12.12 6.03 -7.98
N HIS A 72 12.45 6.99 -8.84
CA HIS A 72 11.70 7.24 -10.08
C HIS A 72 11.81 6.08 -11.06
N GLU A 73 13.01 5.55 -11.30
CA GLU A 73 13.22 4.39 -12.17
C GLU A 73 12.45 3.16 -11.67
N ARG A 74 12.53 2.88 -10.37
CA ARG A 74 11.74 1.80 -9.75
C ARG A 74 10.25 1.98 -9.98
N LYS A 75 9.73 3.21 -9.80
CA LYS A 75 8.31 3.50 -10.04
C LYS A 75 7.94 3.26 -11.50
N GLN A 76 8.73 3.76 -12.45
CA GLN A 76 8.49 3.57 -13.88
C GLN A 76 8.50 2.10 -14.28
N LEU A 77 9.44 1.31 -13.71
CA LEU A 77 9.50 -0.12 -13.95
C LEU A 77 8.22 -0.80 -13.50
N VAL A 78 7.74 -0.52 -12.29
CA VAL A 78 6.48 -1.06 -11.78
C VAL A 78 5.29 -0.64 -12.64
N ASP A 79 5.18 0.66 -12.96
CA ASP A 79 4.10 1.18 -13.79
C ASP A 79 4.04 0.46 -15.15
N LYS A 80 5.19 0.25 -15.80
CA LYS A 80 5.30 -0.49 -17.08
C LYS A 80 4.75 -1.92 -17.01
N TYR A 81 4.88 -2.60 -15.86
CA TYR A 81 4.31 -3.94 -15.69
C TYR A 81 2.84 -3.90 -15.27
N LEU A 82 2.44 -2.89 -14.48
CA LEU A 82 1.03 -2.69 -14.14
C LEU A 82 0.18 -2.36 -15.38
N GLU A 83 0.74 -1.63 -16.36
CA GLU A 83 0.07 -1.35 -17.63
C GLU A 83 -0.23 -2.61 -18.46
N LYS A 84 0.49 -3.71 -18.22
CA LYS A 84 0.23 -5.00 -18.88
C LYS A 84 -0.96 -5.76 -18.27
N LEU A 85 -1.41 -5.38 -17.08
CA LEU A 85 -2.59 -5.95 -16.47
C LEU A 85 -3.84 -5.53 -17.25
N SER A 86 -4.85 -6.41 -17.27
CA SER A 86 -6.13 -6.05 -17.85
C SER A 86 -6.78 -4.87 -17.10
N PRO A 87 -7.64 -4.05 -17.74
CA PRO A 87 -8.36 -2.99 -17.04
C PRO A 87 -9.18 -3.50 -15.84
N ALA A 88 -9.68 -4.74 -15.92
CA ALA A 88 -10.40 -5.39 -14.83
C ALA A 88 -9.48 -5.68 -13.63
N ASP A 89 -8.29 -6.24 -13.87
CA ASP A 89 -7.33 -6.55 -12.81
C ASP A 89 -6.75 -5.27 -12.18
N GLN A 90 -6.48 -4.24 -12.99
CA GLN A 90 -6.07 -2.93 -12.48
C GLN A 90 -7.13 -2.32 -11.56
N LYS A 91 -8.42 -2.46 -11.90
CA LYS A 91 -9.52 -2.00 -11.08
C LYS A 91 -9.64 -2.83 -9.79
N ALA A 92 -9.57 -4.15 -9.90
CA ALA A 92 -9.62 -5.06 -8.75
C ALA A 92 -8.52 -4.74 -7.73
N MET A 93 -7.28 -4.55 -8.19
CA MET A 93 -6.16 -4.14 -7.34
C MET A 93 -6.43 -2.81 -6.63
N LYS A 94 -6.90 -1.79 -7.35
CA LYS A 94 -7.23 -0.47 -6.76
C LYS A 94 -8.34 -0.56 -5.73
N ASP A 95 -9.38 -1.33 -6.01
CA ASP A 95 -10.51 -1.53 -5.12
C ASP A 95 -10.08 -2.28 -3.85
N GLU A 96 -9.26 -3.32 -3.99
CA GLU A 96 -8.71 -4.07 -2.85
C GLU A 96 -7.82 -3.20 -1.97
N MET A 97 -6.93 -2.39 -2.57
CA MET A 97 -6.12 -1.42 -1.82
C MET A 97 -7.00 -0.42 -1.06
N ALA A 98 -8.07 0.09 -1.69
CA ALA A 98 -8.99 1.03 -1.05
C ALA A 98 -9.78 0.37 0.10
N ALA A 99 -10.21 -0.89 -0.08
CA ALA A 99 -10.88 -1.66 0.96
C ALA A 99 -9.95 -1.92 2.15
N ASN A 100 -8.71 -2.34 1.90
CA ASN A 100 -7.70 -2.56 2.92
C ASN A 100 -7.36 -1.27 3.69
N HIS A 101 -7.26 -0.14 3.00
CA HIS A 101 -7.05 1.16 3.64
C HIS A 101 -8.20 1.53 4.57
N LYS A 102 -9.45 1.41 4.11
CA LYS A 102 -10.64 1.69 4.94
C LYS A 102 -10.72 0.78 6.16
N LYS A 103 -10.38 -0.50 6.00
CA LYS A 103 -10.32 -1.45 7.12
C LYS A 103 -9.27 -1.02 8.14
N ALA A 104 -8.05 -0.73 7.69
CA ALA A 104 -6.98 -0.27 8.58
C ALA A 104 -7.34 1.03 9.32
N GLU A 105 -8.00 1.99 8.66
CA GLU A 105 -8.51 3.21 9.31
C GLU A 105 -9.52 2.90 10.41
N ALA A 106 -10.47 1.99 10.15
CA ALA A 106 -11.44 1.54 11.15
C ALA A 106 -10.76 0.85 12.34
N ASP A 107 -9.81 -0.05 12.08
CA ASP A 107 -9.05 -0.76 13.11
C ASP A 107 -8.24 0.22 13.97
N VAL A 108 -7.58 1.21 13.34
CA VAL A 108 -6.86 2.27 14.07
C VAL A 108 -7.83 3.08 14.93
N ARG A 109 -8.97 3.52 14.37
CA ARG A 109 -9.97 4.30 15.12
C ARG A 109 -10.50 3.55 16.33
N ALA A 110 -10.69 2.23 16.23
CA ALA A 110 -11.15 1.39 17.33
C ALA A 110 -10.16 1.32 18.50
N LEU A 111 -8.86 1.52 18.25
CA LEU A 111 -7.82 1.54 19.29
C LEU A 111 -7.67 2.90 19.98
N LEU A 112 -8.29 3.96 19.45
CA LEU A 112 -8.16 5.32 19.99
C LEU A 112 -9.16 5.60 21.11
N LYS A 113 -8.76 6.44 22.07
CA LYS A 113 -9.67 6.98 23.10
C LYS A 113 -10.69 7.95 22.47
N PRO A 114 -11.85 8.21 23.10
CA PRO A 114 -12.90 9.07 22.51
C PRO A 114 -12.41 10.45 22.04
N ASP A 115 -11.57 11.13 22.82
CA ASP A 115 -11.03 12.45 22.42
C ASP A 115 -10.02 12.37 21.27
N GLN A 116 -9.31 11.24 21.14
CA GLN A 116 -8.40 10.98 20.01
C GLN A 116 -9.19 10.62 18.75
N GLN A 117 -10.30 9.89 18.88
CA GLN A 117 -11.19 9.58 17.76
C GLN A 117 -11.75 10.85 17.12
N LYS A 118 -12.17 11.84 17.92
CA LYS A 118 -12.63 13.15 17.39
C LYS A 118 -11.55 13.82 16.53
N LYS A 119 -10.32 13.89 17.03
CA LYS A 119 -9.18 14.46 16.27
C LYS A 119 -8.85 13.64 15.03
N PHE A 120 -8.91 12.32 15.13
CA PHE A 120 -8.66 11.42 14.00
C PHE A 120 -9.71 11.63 12.90
N ASP A 121 -10.99 11.70 13.25
CA ASP A 121 -12.08 11.92 12.31
C ASP A 121 -11.95 13.30 11.61
N GLU A 122 -11.55 14.34 12.34
CA GLU A 122 -11.24 15.65 11.76
C GLU A 122 -10.06 15.61 10.78
N ILE A 123 -8.99 14.87 11.12
CA ILE A 123 -7.84 14.65 10.24
C ILE A 123 -8.29 13.93 8.96
N GLN A 124 -9.08 12.86 9.09
CA GLN A 124 -9.60 12.10 7.96
C GLN A 124 -10.47 12.98 7.04
N LYS A 125 -11.32 13.83 7.62
CA LYS A 125 -12.12 14.81 6.87
C LYS A 125 -11.23 15.76 6.07
N LYS A 126 -10.24 16.39 6.72
CA LYS A 126 -9.29 17.32 6.06
C LYS A 126 -8.49 16.63 4.94
N GLN A 127 -8.11 15.37 5.14
CA GLN A 127 -7.43 14.59 4.10
C GLN A 127 -8.35 14.28 2.91
N ALA A 128 -9.62 14.00 3.15
CA ALA A 128 -10.60 13.79 2.08
C ALA A 128 -10.81 15.07 1.26
N GLU A 129 -10.97 16.23 1.93
CA GLU A 129 -11.07 17.55 1.28
C GLU A 129 -9.84 17.83 0.42
N ARG A 130 -8.63 17.70 0.97
CA ARG A 130 -7.38 17.91 0.21
C ARG A 130 -7.25 16.96 -0.98
N ARG A 131 -7.71 15.71 -0.86
CA ARG A 131 -7.70 14.76 -1.99
C ARG A 131 -8.68 15.18 -3.07
N ALA A 132 -9.86 15.69 -2.71
CA ALA A 132 -10.83 16.22 -3.65
C ALA A 132 -10.30 17.45 -4.38
N GLU A 133 -9.77 18.44 -3.63
CA GLU A 133 -9.13 19.64 -4.20
C GLU A 133 -7.99 19.27 -5.15
N TRP A 134 -7.15 18.30 -4.77
CA TRP A 134 -6.05 17.85 -5.62
C TRP A 134 -6.53 17.11 -6.87
N ALA A 135 -7.65 16.39 -6.79
CA ALA A 135 -8.27 15.74 -7.94
C ALA A 135 -8.83 16.79 -8.92
N GLU A 136 -9.50 17.82 -8.42
CA GLU A 136 -9.97 18.96 -9.21
C GLU A 136 -8.80 19.70 -9.87
N PHE A 137 -7.73 19.97 -9.12
CA PHE A 137 -6.52 20.59 -9.65
C PHE A 137 -5.88 19.75 -10.77
N LYS A 138 -5.80 18.43 -10.61
CA LYS A 138 -5.31 17.54 -11.67
C LYS A 138 -6.20 17.57 -12.91
N ALA A 139 -7.52 17.56 -12.73
CA ALA A 139 -8.48 17.63 -13.83
C ALA A 139 -8.38 18.97 -14.57
N TRP A 140 -8.21 20.08 -13.85
CA TRP A 140 -7.94 21.40 -14.43
C TRP A 140 -6.61 21.40 -15.20
N LYS A 141 -5.54 20.87 -14.62
CA LYS A 141 -4.21 20.81 -15.27
C LYS A 141 -4.24 19.96 -16.55
N ALA A 142 -5.05 18.91 -16.61
CA ALA A 142 -5.22 18.09 -17.81
C ALA A 142 -5.96 18.81 -18.95
N GLN A 143 -6.78 19.81 -18.63
CA GLN A 143 -7.50 20.65 -19.60
C GLN A 143 -6.69 21.86 -20.07
N GLN A 144 -5.63 22.23 -19.35
CA GLN A 144 -4.74 23.30 -19.76
C GLN A 144 -3.95 22.85 -21.00
N PRO A 145 -3.96 23.61 -22.12
CA PRO A 145 -3.10 23.33 -23.24
C PRO A 145 -1.65 23.40 -22.73
N GLN A 146 -0.89 22.31 -22.89
CA GLN A 146 0.55 22.37 -22.68
C GLN A 146 1.08 23.38 -23.69
N LYS A 147 1.51 24.55 -23.21
CA LYS A 147 2.20 25.52 -24.07
C LYS A 147 3.48 24.84 -24.55
N ALA A 148 3.42 24.29 -25.74
CA ALA A 148 4.59 23.80 -26.45
C ALA A 148 5.50 25.01 -26.74
N GLN A 149 6.73 24.94 -26.26
CA GLN A 149 7.86 25.74 -26.73
C GLN A 149 8.75 24.83 -27.55
#